data_AF-A0A162PWZ0-F1
#
_entry.id   AF-A0A162PWZ0-F1
#
_cell.length_a   1.000
_cell.length_b   1.000
_cell.length_c   1.000
_cell.angle_alpha   90.00
_cell.angle_beta   90.00
_cell.angle_gamma   90.00
#
_symmetry.space_group_name_H-M   'P 1'
#
loop_
_entity.id
_entity.type
_entity.pdbx_description
1 polymer ?
#
loop_
_entity_poly.entity_id
_entity_poly.type
_entity_poly.pdbx_seq_one_letter_code
_entity_poly.pdbx_strand_id
1 'polypeptide(L)'
;MASRLCTAVKVFSPNAPASRAFSASAAILAGRQVGRQRKPDKKFDVDHMEKFNFDDQTTIGHDLFENIREVRKYLRMTNYELPKLSVFAKPFVPPTSGQILKFKSHTYLGEGHPVERKAVLNVKVSDLKLTEQQRHTLLLLSGPRYHVDTDELIFSSEKFPNRKQNKKYLSDILDKLIEETKKAGDAFADVPLNLREPKKRLEFPKEWARPAKAEAQ
;
A
#
# COMPACT_ATOMS: atom_id res chain seq x y z
N MET A 1 -21.17 -32.85 39.72
CA MET A 1 -19.71 -33.08 39.91
C MET A 1 -18.99 -32.41 38.76
N ALA A 2 -18.11 -31.47 39.11
CA ALA A 2 -17.44 -30.58 38.20
C ALA A 2 -16.15 -31.20 37.63
N SER A 3 -15.82 -30.89 36.39
CA SER A 3 -14.43 -30.74 35.97
C SER A 3 -14.34 -29.69 34.87
N ARG A 4 -13.85 -28.52 35.27
CA ARG A 4 -13.41 -27.44 34.39
C ARG A 4 -12.03 -27.83 33.86
N LEU A 5 -11.84 -27.85 32.54
CA LEU A 5 -10.50 -27.82 31.96
C LEU A 5 -10.23 -26.39 31.49
N CYS A 6 -9.46 -25.69 32.33
CA CYS A 6 -8.94 -24.36 32.07
C CYS A 6 -7.59 -24.47 31.36
N THR A 7 -7.39 -23.52 30.45
CA THR A 7 -6.31 -23.28 29.49
C THR A 7 -4.89 -23.14 30.05
N ALA A 8 -3.89 -23.47 29.22
CA ALA A 8 -2.74 -22.59 28.97
C ALA A 8 -1.98 -23.03 27.70
N VAL A 9 -2.22 -22.36 26.57
CA VAL A 9 -1.35 -22.47 25.39
C VAL A 9 -0.19 -21.50 25.59
N LYS A 10 1.02 -22.05 25.74
CA LYS A 10 2.26 -21.31 25.91
C LYS A 10 2.69 -20.76 24.53
N VAL A 11 2.45 -19.48 24.29
CA VAL A 11 2.96 -18.78 23.11
C VAL A 11 4.47 -18.64 23.27
N PHE A 12 5.23 -19.38 22.45
CA PHE A 12 6.68 -19.24 22.37
C PHE A 12 6.99 -18.03 21.49
N SER A 13 7.48 -16.95 22.11
CA SER A 13 8.07 -15.81 21.40
C SER A 13 9.59 -15.99 21.38
N PRO A 14 10.24 -16.11 20.22
CA PRO A 14 11.68 -16.01 20.13
C PRO A 14 12.03 -14.66 19.50
N ASN A 15 11.95 -13.59 20.28
CA ASN A 15 12.64 -12.34 19.94
C ASN A 15 13.10 -11.68 21.25
N ALA A 16 14.12 -12.29 21.85
CA ALA A 16 15.01 -11.59 22.78
C ALA A 16 16.26 -11.19 21.98
N PRO A 17 16.74 -9.93 22.07
CA PRO A 17 18.00 -9.55 21.44
C PRO A 17 19.11 -10.34 22.14
N ALA A 18 19.90 -11.08 21.35
CA ALA A 18 21.09 -11.76 21.84
C ALA A 18 22.03 -10.72 22.46
N SER A 19 22.04 -10.63 23.79
CA SER A 19 23.07 -9.93 24.52
C SER A 19 24.39 -10.60 24.14
N ARG A 20 25.26 -9.86 23.46
CA ARG A 20 26.60 -10.31 23.13
C ARG A 20 27.33 -10.60 24.44
N ALA A 21 27.39 -11.88 24.82
CA ALA A 21 28.28 -12.33 25.87
C ALA A 21 29.71 -12.17 25.34
N PHE A 22 30.42 -11.16 25.81
CA PHE A 22 31.87 -11.12 25.66
C PHE A 22 32.42 -12.36 26.37
N SER A 23 33.01 -13.27 25.61
CA SER A 23 33.71 -14.43 26.17
C SER A 23 34.92 -13.94 26.97
N ALA A 24 34.82 -13.95 28.30
CA ALA A 24 35.97 -13.80 29.18
C ALA A 24 36.58 -15.18 29.42
N SER A 25 37.59 -15.53 28.63
CA SER A 25 38.41 -16.71 28.92
C SER A 25 39.31 -16.44 30.14
N ALA A 26 39.48 -17.44 31.01
CA ALA A 26 40.26 -17.31 32.24
C ALA A 26 41.73 -17.00 31.95
N ALA A 27 42.28 -15.97 32.60
CA ALA A 27 43.67 -15.50 32.41
C ALA A 27 44.73 -16.59 32.67
N ILE A 28 44.38 -17.67 33.37
CA ILE A 28 45.27 -18.81 33.64
C ILE A 28 45.56 -19.63 32.36
N LEU A 29 44.66 -19.61 31.37
CA LEU A 29 44.91 -20.21 30.04
C LEU A 29 45.73 -19.30 29.12
N ALA A 30 45.96 -18.04 29.50
CA ALA A 30 46.89 -17.16 28.79
C ALA A 30 48.33 -17.50 29.22
N GLY A 31 48.85 -18.61 28.70
CA GLY A 31 50.24 -19.00 28.91
C GLY A 31 51.20 -17.87 28.54
N ARG A 32 52.28 -17.72 29.32
CA ARG A 32 53.37 -16.77 29.06
C ARG A 32 54.00 -17.10 27.70
N GLN A 33 53.57 -16.42 26.64
CA GLN A 33 54.17 -16.57 25.30
C GLN A 33 55.57 -15.96 25.29
N VAL A 34 56.55 -16.69 25.81
CA VAL A 34 57.97 -16.46 25.52
C VAL A 34 58.28 -17.21 24.23
N GLY A 35 57.88 -16.63 23.11
CA GLY A 35 57.99 -17.27 21.81
C GLY A 35 57.62 -16.30 20.72
N ARG A 36 58.65 -15.71 20.10
CA ARG A 36 58.66 -14.97 18.83
C ARG A 36 57.26 -14.53 18.40
N GLN A 37 56.84 -13.33 18.80
CA GLN A 37 55.63 -12.71 18.24
C GLN A 37 55.71 -12.88 16.73
N ARG A 38 54.85 -13.74 16.16
CA ARG A 38 54.71 -13.80 14.71
C ARG A 38 54.26 -12.41 14.31
N LYS A 39 55.17 -11.65 13.68
CA LYS A 39 54.81 -10.34 13.15
C LYS A 39 53.56 -10.58 12.31
N PRO A 40 52.45 -9.87 12.56
CA PRO A 40 51.25 -10.07 11.78
C PRO A 40 51.63 -9.93 10.31
N ASP A 41 51.20 -10.87 9.47
CA ASP A 41 51.50 -10.85 8.04
C ASP A 41 51.09 -9.48 7.49
N LYS A 42 52.07 -8.69 7.07
CA LYS A 42 51.92 -7.31 6.58
C LYS A 42 51.34 -7.27 5.15
N LYS A 43 50.38 -8.14 4.84
CA LYS A 43 49.83 -8.31 3.47
C LYS A 43 49.15 -7.06 2.93
N PHE A 44 48.68 -6.19 3.82
CA PHE A 44 47.98 -4.95 3.48
C PHE A 44 48.83 -3.70 3.81
N ASP A 45 50.10 -3.87 4.15
CA ASP A 45 51.04 -2.76 4.36
C ASP A 45 51.50 -2.25 2.99
N VAL A 46 51.42 -0.94 2.72
CA VAL A 46 51.60 -0.37 1.37
C VAL A 46 52.95 -0.75 0.76
N ASP A 47 53.99 -0.82 1.58
CA ASP A 47 55.35 -1.18 1.19
C ASP A 47 55.51 -2.67 0.81
N HIS A 48 54.57 -3.53 1.24
CA HIS A 48 54.59 -4.98 1.02
C HIS A 48 53.46 -5.47 0.11
N MET A 49 52.66 -4.56 -0.47
CA MET A 49 51.66 -4.92 -1.47
C MET A 49 52.33 -5.25 -2.81
N GLU A 50 51.73 -6.19 -3.54
CA GLU A 50 52.16 -6.49 -4.90
C GLU A 50 51.92 -5.27 -5.79
N LYS A 51 52.80 -5.07 -6.78
CA LYS A 51 52.63 -4.00 -7.75
C LYS A 51 51.40 -4.28 -8.60
N PHE A 52 50.56 -3.27 -8.80
CA PHE A 52 49.36 -3.37 -9.60
C PHE A 52 49.70 -3.61 -11.09
N ASN A 53 49.15 -4.69 -11.67
CA ASN A 53 49.44 -5.13 -13.03
C ASN A 53 48.42 -4.63 -14.08
N PHE A 54 47.54 -3.69 -13.72
CA PHE A 54 46.45 -3.21 -14.57
C PHE A 54 45.45 -4.30 -14.98
N ASP A 55 45.27 -5.30 -14.12
CA ASP A 55 44.43 -6.48 -14.29
C ASP A 55 43.05 -6.36 -13.64
N ASP A 56 42.81 -5.33 -12.83
CA ASP A 56 41.53 -5.08 -12.17
C ASP A 56 41.05 -3.62 -12.34
N GLN A 57 39.80 -3.34 -11.96
CA GLN A 57 39.26 -1.98 -11.97
C GLN A 57 39.19 -1.38 -10.56
N THR A 58 38.96 -0.08 -10.50
CA THR A 58 38.62 0.57 -9.22
C THR A 58 37.24 0.13 -8.75
N THR A 59 36.93 0.32 -7.47
CA THR A 59 35.60 0.01 -6.90
C THR A 59 34.46 0.62 -7.71
N ILE A 60 34.61 1.87 -8.17
CA ILE A 60 33.62 2.55 -9.02
C ILE A 60 33.44 1.83 -10.36
N GLY A 61 34.53 1.30 -10.93
CA GLY A 61 34.48 0.49 -12.15
C GLY A 61 33.71 -0.82 -11.96
N HIS A 62 33.88 -1.49 -10.81
CA HIS A 62 33.09 -2.68 -10.47
C HIS A 62 31.61 -2.36 -10.28
N ASP A 63 31.27 -1.28 -9.58
CA ASP A 63 29.88 -0.85 -9.39
C ASP A 63 29.21 -0.59 -10.75
N LEU A 64 29.94 0.04 -11.68
CA LEU A 64 29.47 0.26 -13.05
C LEU A 64 29.25 -1.07 -13.80
N PHE A 65 30.15 -2.04 -13.64
CA PHE A 65 29.96 -3.36 -14.24
C PHE A 65 28.78 -4.13 -13.64
N GLU A 66 28.55 -4.05 -12.32
CA GLU A 66 27.37 -4.65 -11.69
C GLU A 66 26.08 -4.02 -12.21
N ASN A 67 26.02 -2.69 -12.32
CA ASN A 67 24.88 -2.01 -12.93
C ASN A 67 24.61 -2.50 -14.37
N ILE A 68 25.67 -2.68 -15.17
CA ILE A 68 25.54 -3.24 -16.53
C ILE A 68 25.00 -4.68 -16.48
N ARG A 69 25.48 -5.51 -15.55
CA ARG A 69 25.00 -6.90 -15.38
C ARG A 69 23.53 -6.93 -14.98
N GLU A 70 23.10 -6.05 -14.08
CA GLU A 70 21.70 -5.90 -13.68
C GLU A 70 20.82 -5.48 -14.84
N VAL A 71 21.21 -4.45 -15.60
CA VAL A 71 20.47 -4.01 -16.80
C VAL A 71 20.34 -5.16 -17.79
N ARG A 72 21.42 -5.90 -18.07
CA ARG A 72 21.39 -7.06 -18.98
C ARG A 72 20.50 -8.18 -18.46
N LYS A 73 20.42 -8.38 -17.15
CA LYS A 73 19.49 -9.33 -16.52
C LYS A 73 18.04 -8.93 -16.80
N TYR A 74 17.67 -7.66 -16.61
CA TYR A 74 16.31 -7.19 -16.90
C TYR A 74 15.96 -7.22 -18.39
N LEU A 75 16.91 -6.92 -19.28
CA LEU A 75 16.71 -7.05 -20.73
C LEU A 75 16.47 -8.52 -21.12
N ARG A 76 17.19 -9.46 -20.51
CA ARG A 76 16.96 -10.90 -20.70
C ARG A 76 15.56 -11.30 -20.23
N MET A 77 15.14 -10.87 -19.04
CA MET A 77 13.79 -11.12 -18.52
C MET A 77 12.72 -10.54 -19.45
N THR A 78 12.94 -9.33 -19.96
CA THR A 78 12.04 -8.67 -20.92
C THR A 78 11.88 -9.47 -22.20
N ASN A 79 12.97 -10.01 -22.75
CA ASN A 79 12.93 -10.72 -24.02
C ASN A 79 12.41 -12.16 -23.89
N TYR A 80 12.72 -12.87 -22.80
CA TYR A 80 12.44 -14.30 -22.69
C TYR A 80 11.36 -14.67 -21.67
N GLU A 81 11.13 -13.85 -20.65
CA GLU A 81 10.16 -14.14 -19.58
C GLU A 81 8.85 -13.38 -19.75
N LEU A 82 8.89 -12.07 -20.06
CA LEU A 82 7.66 -11.27 -20.21
C LEU A 82 6.72 -11.81 -21.30
N PRO A 83 7.16 -12.26 -22.49
CA PRO A 83 6.26 -12.81 -23.48
C PRO A 83 5.53 -14.06 -22.99
N LYS A 84 6.14 -14.85 -22.09
CA LYS A 84 5.51 -16.02 -21.49
C LYS A 84 4.36 -15.65 -20.55
N LEU A 85 4.37 -14.43 -19.97
CA LEU A 85 3.30 -13.95 -19.10
C LEU A 85 1.98 -13.67 -19.85
N SER A 86 2.04 -13.50 -21.17
CA SER A 86 0.84 -13.33 -22.02
C SER A 86 -0.14 -14.50 -21.88
N VAL A 87 0.35 -15.72 -21.61
CA VAL A 87 -0.46 -16.93 -21.40
C VAL A 87 -1.37 -16.79 -20.17
N PHE A 88 -0.96 -16.01 -19.17
CA PHE A 88 -1.73 -15.80 -17.93
C PHE A 88 -2.59 -14.52 -17.96
N ALA A 89 -2.53 -13.75 -19.04
CA ALA A 89 -3.30 -12.53 -19.17
C ALA A 89 -4.80 -12.84 -19.31
N LYS A 90 -5.63 -12.13 -18.55
CA LYS A 90 -7.09 -12.17 -18.65
C LYS A 90 -7.57 -10.88 -19.30
N PRO A 91 -8.46 -10.92 -20.31
CA PRO A 91 -8.98 -9.70 -20.91
C PRO A 91 -9.79 -8.91 -19.90
N PHE A 92 -9.73 -7.58 -19.98
CA PHE A 92 -10.52 -6.71 -19.13
C PHE A 92 -12.00 -6.79 -19.53
N VAL A 93 -12.85 -7.14 -18.58
CA VAL A 93 -14.30 -7.10 -18.73
C VAL A 93 -14.81 -5.89 -17.93
N PRO A 94 -15.47 -4.91 -18.57
CA PRO A 94 -16.00 -3.76 -17.86
C PRO A 94 -17.10 -4.18 -16.87
N PRO A 95 -17.26 -3.47 -15.75
CA PRO A 95 -18.28 -3.79 -14.76
C PRO A 95 -19.68 -3.62 -15.35
N THR A 96 -20.56 -4.57 -15.06
CA THR A 96 -21.98 -4.52 -15.44
C THR A 96 -22.72 -3.44 -14.65
N SER A 97 -23.87 -2.99 -15.13
CA SER A 97 -24.73 -2.00 -14.44
C SER A 97 -25.15 -2.39 -13.02
N GLY A 98 -25.16 -3.69 -12.66
CA GLY A 98 -25.39 -4.15 -11.28
C GLY A 98 -24.19 -4.01 -10.34
N GLN A 99 -22.97 -3.80 -10.86
CA GLN A 99 -21.73 -3.69 -10.09
C GLN A 99 -21.44 -2.22 -9.74
N ILE A 100 -22.24 -1.69 -8.82
CA ILE A 100 -22.22 -0.26 -8.48
C ILE A 100 -21.11 0.08 -7.46
N LEU A 101 -20.79 -0.86 -6.57
CA LEU A 101 -19.89 -0.63 -5.44
C LEU A 101 -18.41 -0.62 -5.86
N LYS A 102 -17.70 0.47 -5.54
CA LYS A 102 -16.25 0.57 -5.76
C LYS A 102 -15.51 0.43 -4.43
N PHE A 103 -14.75 -0.64 -4.27
CA PHE A 103 -13.87 -0.82 -3.11
C PHE A 103 -12.43 -0.46 -3.44
N LYS A 104 -11.84 0.43 -2.64
CA LYS A 104 -10.41 0.74 -2.68
C LYS A 104 -9.70 0.09 -1.50
N SER A 105 -8.63 -0.64 -1.81
CA SER A 105 -7.74 -1.28 -0.84
C SER A 105 -6.31 -0.83 -1.07
N HIS A 106 -5.57 -0.65 0.02
CA HIS A 106 -4.14 -0.39 0.00
C HIS A 106 -3.39 -1.69 0.31
N THR A 107 -2.26 -1.92 -0.35
CA THR A 107 -1.34 -3.03 -0.10
C THR A 107 0.07 -2.46 -0.18
N TYR A 108 0.88 -2.66 0.85
CA TYR A 108 2.29 -2.28 0.87
C TYR A 108 3.10 -3.56 0.67
N LEU A 109 3.94 -3.61 -0.37
CA LEU A 109 4.69 -4.82 -0.71
C LEU A 109 5.93 -4.94 0.18
N GLY A 110 6.11 -6.08 0.82
CA GLY A 110 7.29 -6.40 1.65
C GLY A 110 7.15 -6.04 3.13
N GLU A 111 6.32 -5.06 3.49
CA GLU A 111 6.15 -4.59 4.87
C GLU A 111 4.69 -4.66 5.35
N GLY A 112 4.48 -5.07 6.60
CA GLY A 112 3.16 -5.07 7.22
C GLY A 112 2.78 -3.67 7.72
N HIS A 113 2.15 -2.87 6.86
CA HIS A 113 1.76 -1.50 7.22
C HIS A 113 0.37 -1.46 7.90
N PRO A 114 0.18 -0.73 9.01
CA PRO A 114 -1.10 -0.71 9.73
C PRO A 114 -2.30 -0.24 8.89
N VAL A 115 -2.07 0.62 7.89
CA VAL A 115 -3.13 1.12 6.99
C VAL A 115 -3.65 0.05 6.01
N GLU A 116 -2.93 -1.06 5.83
CA GLU A 116 -3.37 -2.14 4.91
C GLU A 116 -4.73 -2.73 5.29
N ARG A 117 -5.10 -2.70 6.58
CA ARG A 117 -6.41 -3.16 7.04
C ARG A 117 -7.57 -2.27 6.57
N LYS A 118 -7.30 -1.03 6.14
CA LYS A 118 -8.32 -0.08 5.68
C LYS A 118 -9.05 -0.60 4.45
N ALA A 119 -10.37 -0.50 4.50
CA ALA A 119 -11.21 -0.58 3.31
C ALA A 119 -11.91 0.76 3.10
N VAL A 120 -12.02 1.20 1.85
CA VAL A 120 -12.81 2.37 1.46
C VAL A 120 -13.85 1.92 0.44
N LEU A 121 -15.10 2.29 0.67
CA LEU A 121 -16.25 2.05 -0.19
C LEU A 121 -16.67 3.39 -0.80
N ASN A 122 -16.79 3.43 -2.12
CA ASN A 122 -17.31 4.55 -2.88
C ASN A 122 -18.52 4.09 -3.69
N VAL A 123 -19.62 4.84 -3.59
CA VAL A 123 -20.91 4.54 -4.23
C VAL A 123 -21.52 5.83 -4.75
N LYS A 124 -21.96 5.83 -6.01
CA LYS A 124 -22.74 6.94 -6.56
C LYS A 124 -24.18 6.86 -6.12
N VAL A 125 -24.75 7.99 -5.69
CA VAL A 125 -26.14 8.05 -5.22
C VAL A 125 -27.13 7.81 -6.37
N SER A 126 -26.81 8.30 -7.58
CA SER A 126 -27.59 8.06 -8.81
C SER A 126 -27.82 6.58 -9.10
N ASP A 127 -26.83 5.74 -8.82
CA ASP A 127 -26.81 4.35 -9.25
C ASP A 127 -27.66 3.44 -8.32
N LEU A 128 -28.00 3.93 -7.12
CA LEU A 128 -28.82 3.21 -6.14
C LEU A 128 -30.32 3.14 -6.50
N LYS A 129 -30.76 3.86 -7.55
CA LYS A 129 -32.15 3.87 -8.07
C LYS A 129 -33.21 4.10 -6.96
N LEU A 130 -32.96 5.08 -6.10
CA LEU A 130 -33.89 5.48 -5.04
C LEU A 130 -34.90 6.53 -5.54
N THR A 131 -36.06 6.62 -4.90
CA THR A 131 -36.98 7.74 -5.15
C THR A 131 -36.40 9.05 -4.62
N GLU A 132 -36.88 10.20 -5.08
CA GLU A 132 -36.35 11.50 -4.65
C GLU A 132 -36.46 11.71 -3.13
N GLN A 133 -37.57 11.28 -2.53
CA GLN A 133 -37.76 11.30 -1.07
C GLN A 133 -36.74 10.41 -0.35
N GLN A 134 -36.52 9.18 -0.84
CA GLN A 134 -35.52 8.25 -0.27
C GLN A 134 -34.09 8.75 -0.47
N ARG A 135 -33.82 9.44 -1.59
CA ARG A 135 -32.55 10.09 -1.85
C ARG A 135 -32.32 11.23 -0.86
N HIS A 136 -33.33 12.04 -0.59
CA HIS A 136 -33.25 13.12 0.39
C HIS A 136 -32.91 12.59 1.78
N THR A 137 -33.64 11.56 2.25
CA THR A 137 -33.34 10.93 3.55
C THR A 137 -31.96 10.29 3.59
N LEU A 138 -31.52 9.64 2.50
CA LEU A 138 -30.18 9.05 2.39
C LEU A 138 -29.08 10.11 2.55
N LEU A 139 -29.24 11.26 1.90
CA LEU A 139 -28.28 12.35 1.97
C LEU A 139 -28.22 12.97 3.37
N LEU A 140 -29.37 13.14 4.03
CA LEU A 140 -29.43 13.61 5.42
C LEU A 140 -28.72 12.64 6.38
N LEU A 141 -28.99 11.34 6.28
CA LEU A 141 -28.35 10.31 7.12
C LEU A 141 -26.84 10.20 6.85
N SER A 142 -26.41 10.39 5.61
CA SER A 142 -25.01 10.31 5.20
C SER A 142 -24.18 11.50 5.70
N GLY A 143 -24.81 12.68 5.80
CA GLY A 143 -24.19 13.92 6.27
C GLY A 143 -22.90 14.26 5.53
N PRO A 144 -21.74 14.41 6.23
CA PRO A 144 -20.49 14.87 5.62
C PRO A 144 -19.82 13.86 4.68
N ARG A 145 -20.34 12.63 4.60
CA ARG A 145 -19.79 11.56 3.75
C ARG A 145 -20.21 11.69 2.28
N TYR A 146 -21.18 12.57 2.01
CA TYR A 146 -21.63 12.87 0.66
C TYR A 146 -20.79 13.98 0.04
N HIS A 147 -20.29 13.72 -1.17
CA HIS A 147 -19.59 14.71 -1.97
C HIS A 147 -20.50 15.26 -3.08
N VAL A 148 -20.82 16.55 -2.98
CA VAL A 148 -21.71 17.27 -3.91
C VAL A 148 -21.13 17.33 -5.33
N ASP A 149 -19.81 17.51 -5.46
CA ASP A 149 -19.15 17.65 -6.77
C ASP A 149 -19.20 16.38 -7.62
N THR A 150 -19.19 15.20 -7.01
CA THR A 150 -19.10 13.89 -7.69
C THR A 150 -20.35 13.03 -7.54
N ASP A 151 -21.31 13.44 -6.71
CA ASP A 151 -22.50 12.67 -6.32
C ASP A 151 -22.16 11.28 -5.73
N GLU A 152 -21.02 11.22 -5.01
CA GLU A 152 -20.47 9.99 -4.43
C GLU A 152 -20.52 10.01 -2.90
N LEU A 153 -20.94 8.89 -2.33
CA LEU A 153 -20.83 8.57 -0.91
C LEU A 153 -19.54 7.79 -0.65
N ILE A 154 -18.73 8.31 0.27
CA ILE A 154 -17.46 7.68 0.63
C ILE A 154 -17.48 7.23 2.09
N PHE A 155 -17.32 5.93 2.29
CA PHE A 155 -17.19 5.30 3.60
C PHE A 155 -15.82 4.65 3.74
N SER A 156 -15.22 4.74 4.92
CA SER A 156 -13.98 4.04 5.21
C SER A 156 -14.04 3.37 6.57
N SER A 157 -13.45 2.18 6.69
CA SER A 157 -13.33 1.46 7.96
C SER A 157 -11.93 0.90 8.16
N GLU A 158 -11.40 1.11 9.36
CA GLU A 158 -10.14 0.58 9.87
C GLU A 158 -10.30 -0.09 11.24
N LYS A 159 -11.56 -0.33 11.65
CA LYS A 159 -11.93 -0.80 13.00
C LYS A 159 -11.44 -2.22 13.29
N PHE A 160 -11.46 -3.08 12.28
CA PHE A 160 -11.11 -4.48 12.41
C PHE A 160 -9.67 -4.75 11.97
N PRO A 161 -9.01 -5.79 12.54
CA PRO A 161 -7.64 -6.15 12.14
C PRO A 161 -7.58 -6.63 10.69
N ASN A 162 -8.61 -7.34 10.22
CA ASN A 162 -8.63 -7.92 8.88
C ASN A 162 -9.36 -7.01 7.88
N ARG A 163 -8.73 -6.77 6.72
CA ARG A 163 -9.33 -6.02 5.60
C ARG A 163 -10.68 -6.58 5.15
N LYS A 164 -10.82 -7.91 5.12
CA LYS A 164 -12.09 -8.59 4.76
C LYS A 164 -13.23 -8.24 5.73
N GLN A 165 -12.93 -8.14 7.03
CA GLN A 165 -13.91 -7.74 8.04
C GLN A 165 -14.31 -6.28 7.86
N ASN A 166 -13.34 -5.38 7.63
CA ASN A 166 -13.64 -3.98 7.31
C ASN A 166 -14.49 -3.83 6.05
N LYS A 167 -14.22 -4.61 4.99
CA LYS A 167 -15.02 -4.61 3.77
C LYS A 167 -16.47 -5.03 4.05
N LYS A 168 -16.67 -6.13 4.79
CA LYS A 168 -18.00 -6.62 5.16
C LYS A 168 -18.74 -5.62 6.04
N TYR A 169 -18.06 -5.01 7.00
CA TYR A 169 -18.66 -3.99 7.84
C TYR A 169 -19.18 -2.79 7.03
N LEU A 170 -18.46 -2.39 5.98
CA LEU A 170 -18.91 -1.32 5.08
C LEU A 170 -20.11 -1.72 4.23
N SER A 171 -20.21 -2.97 3.77
CA SER A 171 -21.43 -3.44 3.10
C SER A 171 -22.61 -3.44 4.07
N ASP A 172 -22.43 -3.97 5.28
CA ASP A 172 -23.50 -4.04 6.28
C ASP A 172 -23.99 -2.63 6.70
N ILE A 173 -23.10 -1.63 6.74
CA ILE A 173 -23.49 -0.22 6.96
C ILE A 173 -24.31 0.31 5.81
N LEU A 174 -23.89 0.07 4.56
CA LEU A 174 -24.60 0.55 3.40
C LEU A 174 -25.99 -0.07 3.31
N ASP A 175 -26.10 -1.37 3.58
CA ASP A 175 -27.38 -2.09 3.58
C ASP A 175 -28.31 -1.50 4.65
N LYS A 176 -27.81 -1.24 5.87
CA LYS A 176 -28.57 -0.57 6.93
C LYS A 176 -29.02 0.83 6.54
N LEU A 177 -28.17 1.59 5.86
CA LEU A 177 -28.51 2.92 5.37
C LEU A 177 -29.65 2.84 4.35
N ILE A 178 -29.55 1.93 3.39
CA ILE A 178 -30.62 1.70 2.40
C ILE A 178 -31.91 1.23 3.07
N GLU A 179 -31.83 0.32 4.06
CA GLU A 179 -32.99 -0.10 4.84
C GLU A 179 -33.64 1.08 5.56
N GLU A 180 -32.86 1.91 6.26
CA GLU A 180 -33.36 3.11 6.94
C GLU A 180 -34.05 4.09 5.99
N THR A 181 -33.52 4.26 4.78
CA THR A 181 -34.14 5.14 3.77
C THR A 181 -35.45 4.61 3.22
N LYS A 182 -35.63 3.28 3.18
CA LYS A 182 -36.83 2.62 2.63
C LYS A 182 -37.89 2.33 3.69
N LYS A 183 -37.56 2.39 4.98
CA LYS A 183 -38.54 2.24 6.06
C LYS A 183 -39.62 3.31 5.90
N ALA A 184 -40.89 2.92 6.01
CA ALA A 184 -42.06 3.79 5.91
C ALA A 184 -42.24 4.71 7.16
N GLY A 185 -41.15 5.04 7.83
CA GLY A 185 -41.13 5.91 8.99
C GLY A 185 -41.08 7.38 8.60
N ASP A 186 -40.31 8.16 9.35
CA ASP A 186 -40.13 9.59 9.10
C ASP A 186 -39.39 9.85 7.78
N ALA A 187 -40.04 10.59 6.88
CA ALA A 187 -39.50 10.94 5.56
C ALA A 187 -38.56 12.17 5.60
N PHE A 188 -38.33 12.75 6.80
CA PHE A 188 -37.46 13.91 7.01
C PHE A 188 -37.69 15.04 6.00
N ALA A 189 -38.93 15.24 5.57
CA ALA A 189 -39.28 16.21 4.51
C ALA A 189 -39.25 17.66 5.03
N ASP A 190 -39.33 17.83 6.34
CA ASP A 190 -39.25 19.08 7.08
C ASP A 190 -37.80 19.58 7.26
N VAL A 191 -36.81 18.68 7.25
CA VAL A 191 -35.41 19.02 7.44
C VAL A 191 -34.76 19.40 6.10
N PRO A 192 -34.27 20.64 5.93
CA PRO A 192 -33.62 21.04 4.69
C PRO A 192 -32.24 20.38 4.55
N LEU A 193 -31.91 19.96 3.32
CA LEU A 193 -30.60 19.40 3.02
C LEU A 193 -29.51 20.49 2.99
N ASN A 194 -28.66 20.51 4.02
CA ASN A 194 -27.52 21.44 4.09
C ASN A 194 -26.32 20.87 3.33
N LEU A 195 -26.22 21.19 2.03
CA LEU A 195 -25.06 20.84 1.21
C LEU A 195 -24.08 22.00 1.14
N ARG A 196 -22.78 21.67 1.17
CA ARG A 196 -21.74 22.63 0.86
C ARG A 196 -21.82 23.04 -0.61
N GLU A 197 -21.57 24.31 -0.90
CA GLU A 197 -21.47 24.78 -2.29
C GLU A 197 -20.41 23.98 -3.08
N PRO A 198 -20.74 23.52 -4.30
CA PRO A 198 -19.80 22.80 -5.14
C PRO A 198 -18.63 23.70 -5.52
N LYS A 199 -17.46 23.09 -5.71
CA LYS A 199 -16.26 23.84 -6.08
C LYS A 199 -16.40 24.35 -7.51
N LYS A 200 -16.48 25.67 -7.66
CA LYS A 200 -16.47 26.34 -8.97
C LYS A 200 -15.12 26.08 -9.65
N ARG A 201 -15.14 25.41 -10.80
CA ARG A 201 -13.96 25.24 -11.67
C ARG A 201 -13.88 26.44 -12.59
N LEU A 202 -12.82 27.23 -12.45
CA LEU A 202 -12.54 28.34 -13.35
C LEU A 202 -11.97 27.76 -14.64
N GLU A 203 -12.60 28.06 -15.76
CA GLU A 203 -12.08 27.72 -17.08
C GLU A 203 -11.28 28.89 -17.64
N PHE A 204 -10.28 28.57 -18.46
CA PHE A 204 -9.52 29.59 -19.16
C PHE A 204 -10.46 30.33 -20.14
N PRO A 205 -10.57 31.68 -20.06
CA PRO A 205 -11.42 32.43 -20.97
C PRO A 205 -11.01 32.19 -22.42
N LYS A 206 -11.95 31.73 -23.24
CA LYS A 206 -11.70 31.47 -24.68
C LYS A 206 -11.19 32.71 -25.41
N GLU A 207 -11.61 33.89 -24.97
CA GLU A 207 -11.19 35.19 -25.52
C GLU A 207 -9.68 35.46 -25.36
N TRP A 208 -9.04 34.87 -24.36
CA TRP A 208 -7.60 35.00 -24.14
C TRP A 208 -6.80 33.97 -24.93
N ALA A 209 -7.47 33.00 -25.57
CA ALA A 209 -6.79 32.06 -26.44
C ALA A 209 -6.31 32.82 -27.67
N ARG A 210 -4.99 32.89 -27.86
CA ARG A 210 -4.37 33.44 -29.06
C ARG A 210 -4.11 32.27 -30.01
N PRO A 211 -5.02 31.94 -30.95
CA PRO A 211 -4.72 30.92 -31.94
C PRO A 211 -3.52 31.38 -32.76
N ALA A 212 -2.60 30.45 -33.07
CA ALA A 212 -1.55 30.75 -34.05
C ALA A 212 -2.23 31.19 -35.35
N LYS A 213 -1.75 32.29 -35.95
CA LYS A 213 -2.20 32.69 -37.29
C LYS A 213 -1.94 31.49 -38.21
N ALA A 214 -2.99 30.88 -38.75
CA ALA A 214 -2.84 29.90 -39.79
C ALA A 214 -2.09 30.58 -40.93
N GLU A 215 -0.86 30.15 -41.20
CA GLU A 215 -0.10 30.59 -42.36
C GLU A 215 -0.93 30.18 -43.59
N ALA A 216 -1.55 31.18 -44.22
CA ALA A 216 -2.24 30.99 -45.48
C ALA A 216 -1.17 30.61 -46.52
N GLN A 217 -1.21 29.35 -46.97
CA GLN A 217 -0.50 28.88 -48.17
C GLN A 217 -1.18 29.39 -49.43
#